data_AF-A0A7S2JV00-F1
#
_entry.id   AF-A0A7S2JV00-F1
#
_cell.length_a   1.000
_cell.length_b   1.000
_cell.length_c   1.000
_cell.angle_alpha   90.00
_cell.angle_beta   90.00
_cell.angle_gamma   90.00
#
_symmetry.space_group_name_H-M   'P 1'
#
loop_
_entity.id
_entity.type
_entity.pdbx_description
1 polymer ?
#
loop_
_entity_poly.entity_id
_entity_poly.type
_entity_poly.pdbx_seq_one_letter_code
_entity_poly.pdbx_strand_id
1 'polypeptide(L)'
;IGKHHTLQHQRRSCRCWRHYNKHYCEFTEAPLKTTIFHVDNLFDDSMAASVKSSKVVYEGMSRATRLLCQHGAEALKPQKVNDKWRPPRLSARQQAKMRKTAIVEGTFGEFDSATGKGWDPKWDKLGKVSGFSMRHPKLRKYQRTREDRAKKIENLVEGMDAKIEAYMQAKRDAKPESGIVNAYNKMMGKLKKN
;
A
#
# COMPACT_ATOMS: atom_id res chain seq x y z
N ILE A 1 -20.36 -45.19 20.85
CA ILE A 1 -21.54 -44.31 20.68
C ILE A 1 -21.04 -42.87 20.73
N GLY A 2 -20.85 -42.24 19.58
CA GLY A 2 -20.35 -40.87 19.48
C GLY A 2 -20.65 -40.34 18.08
N LYS A 3 -21.76 -39.61 17.95
CA LYS A 3 -22.29 -39.13 16.67
C LYS A 3 -21.52 -37.86 16.26
N HIS A 4 -20.71 -37.96 15.21
CA HIS A 4 -20.18 -36.78 14.52
C HIS A 4 -21.26 -36.23 13.58
N HIS A 5 -21.82 -35.07 13.94
CA HIS A 5 -22.67 -34.27 13.05
C HIS A 5 -21.78 -33.48 12.08
N THR A 6 -21.86 -33.80 10.79
CA THR A 6 -21.25 -33.01 9.72
C THR A 6 -22.23 -31.91 9.28
N LEU A 7 -21.79 -30.65 9.38
CA LEU A 7 -22.54 -29.49 8.92
C LEU A 7 -22.52 -29.43 7.38
N GLN A 8 -23.69 -29.61 6.77
CA GLN A 8 -23.91 -29.42 5.35
C GLN A 8 -23.84 -27.92 5.01
N HIS A 9 -22.84 -27.52 4.23
CA HIS A 9 -22.80 -26.21 3.61
C HIS A 9 -23.86 -26.14 2.48
N GLN A 10 -24.93 -25.39 2.74
CA GLN A 10 -25.92 -24.99 1.74
C GLN A 10 -25.25 -24.16 0.65
N ARG A 11 -25.18 -24.73 -0.57
CA ARG A 11 -24.80 -24.01 -1.79
C ARG A 11 -25.91 -23.03 -2.14
N ARG A 12 -25.65 -21.73 -1.96
CA ARG A 12 -26.53 -20.66 -2.45
C ARG A 12 -26.53 -20.66 -3.98
N SER A 13 -27.69 -20.97 -4.52
CA SER A 13 -28.05 -20.91 -5.92
C SER A 13 -27.88 -19.49 -6.48
N CYS A 14 -26.98 -19.32 -7.45
CA CYS A 14 -27.04 -18.15 -8.32
C CYS A 14 -28.00 -18.48 -9.47
N ARG A 15 -29.10 -17.71 -9.52
CA ARG A 15 -30.08 -17.70 -10.61
C ARG A 15 -29.38 -17.39 -11.93
N CYS A 16 -29.22 -18.40 -12.79
CA CYS A 16 -29.04 -18.19 -14.22
C CYS A 16 -30.38 -17.72 -14.81
N TRP A 17 -30.43 -16.47 -15.23
CA TRP A 17 -31.47 -15.98 -16.14
C TRP A 17 -31.24 -16.61 -17.51
N ARG A 18 -32.13 -17.53 -17.88
CA ARG A 18 -32.21 -18.17 -19.19
C ARG A 18 -33.63 -17.91 -19.70
N HIS A 19 -33.77 -17.03 -20.69
CA HIS A 19 -34.91 -16.84 -21.59
C HIS A 19 -34.41 -15.79 -22.61
N TYR A 20 -34.62 -15.83 -23.91
CA TYR A 20 -35.28 -16.71 -24.87
C TYR A 20 -34.94 -16.01 -26.20
N ASN A 21 -34.46 -16.70 -27.24
CA ASN A 21 -34.90 -16.35 -28.60
C ASN A 21 -34.46 -17.40 -29.60
N LYS A 22 -35.45 -18.17 -30.03
CA LYS A 22 -35.43 -19.06 -31.19
C LYS A 22 -36.64 -18.61 -32.02
N HIS A 23 -36.47 -18.63 -33.34
CA HIS A 23 -37.46 -18.49 -34.40
C HIS A 23 -37.43 -17.18 -35.22
N TYR A 24 -36.86 -17.35 -36.43
CA TYR A 24 -37.44 -17.03 -37.74
C TYR A 24 -38.32 -15.77 -37.86
N CYS A 25 -37.92 -14.90 -38.78
CA CYS A 25 -38.87 -14.27 -39.70
C CYS A 25 -38.20 -14.05 -41.06
N GLU A 26 -38.69 -14.79 -42.04
CA GLU A 26 -38.52 -14.56 -43.47
C GLU A 26 -39.30 -13.29 -43.88
N PHE A 27 -38.75 -12.59 -44.88
CA PHE A 27 -39.42 -12.02 -46.04
C PHE A 27 -40.84 -11.46 -45.87
N THR A 28 -40.99 -10.13 -46.01
CA THR A 28 -42.12 -9.51 -46.76
C THR A 28 -41.83 -8.02 -47.01
N GLU A 29 -41.70 -7.70 -48.30
CA GLU A 29 -42.26 -6.56 -49.03
C GLU A 29 -41.92 -5.11 -48.63
N ALA A 30 -41.26 -4.44 -49.60
CA ALA A 30 -41.13 -3.00 -49.68
C ALA A 30 -42.45 -2.32 -50.07
N PRO A 31 -42.68 -1.09 -49.58
CA PRO A 31 -43.46 -0.11 -50.34
C PRO A 31 -42.64 1.15 -50.68
N LEU A 32 -42.44 1.28 -51.99
CA LEU A 32 -42.43 2.48 -52.84
C LEU A 32 -42.28 3.86 -52.17
N LYS A 33 -41.14 4.47 -52.54
CA LYS A 33 -40.81 5.89 -52.71
C LYS A 33 -42.01 6.85 -52.77
N THR A 34 -42.09 7.76 -51.80
CA THR A 34 -42.70 9.08 -51.98
C THR A 34 -41.59 10.10 -52.20
N THR A 35 -41.54 10.64 -53.41
CA THR A 35 -40.67 11.74 -53.83
C THR A 35 -41.13 13.03 -53.15
N ILE A 36 -40.41 13.47 -52.12
CA ILE A 36 -40.43 14.86 -51.67
C ILE A 36 -39.27 15.54 -52.41
N PHE A 37 -39.63 16.52 -53.26
CA PHE A 37 -38.69 17.43 -53.90
C PHE A 37 -37.84 18.11 -52.82
N HIS A 38 -36.58 17.69 -52.70
CA HIS A 38 -35.57 18.45 -51.98
C HIS A 38 -34.89 19.35 -53.02
N VAL A 39 -35.18 20.64 -52.94
CA VAL A 39 -34.54 21.68 -53.74
C VAL A 39 -33.06 21.68 -53.40
N ASP A 40 -32.24 21.65 -54.44
CA ASP A 40 -30.79 21.58 -54.39
C ASP A 40 -30.19 22.72 -53.54
N ASN A 41 -29.71 22.37 -52.34
CA ASN A 41 -28.67 23.15 -51.68
C ASN A 41 -27.32 22.75 -52.29
N LEU A 42 -27.06 23.27 -53.49
CA LEU A 42 -25.73 23.36 -54.09
C LEU A 42 -24.92 24.42 -53.32
N PHE A 43 -24.51 24.07 -52.10
CA PHE A 43 -23.61 24.86 -51.27
C PHE A 43 -22.43 23.99 -50.85
N ASP A 44 -21.37 24.02 -51.66
CA ASP A 44 -19.98 23.65 -51.35
C ASP A 44 -19.74 22.48 -50.39
N ASP A 45 -19.99 21.25 -50.86
CA ASP A 45 -19.55 20.01 -50.19
C ASP A 45 -18.02 19.81 -50.16
N SER A 46 -17.25 20.64 -50.86
CA SER A 46 -15.78 20.54 -50.91
C SER A 46 -15.11 21.00 -49.59
N MET A 47 -15.70 21.98 -48.90
CA MET A 47 -15.21 22.47 -47.60
C MET A 47 -15.63 21.55 -46.45
N ALA A 48 -16.81 20.93 -46.53
CA ALA A 48 -17.30 20.00 -45.50
C ALA A 48 -16.53 18.67 -45.45
N ALA A 49 -15.96 18.23 -46.58
CA ALA A 49 -15.11 17.03 -46.64
C ALA A 49 -13.72 17.26 -46.02
N SER A 50 -13.18 18.49 -46.10
CA SER A 50 -11.91 18.87 -45.47
C SER A 50 -12.00 18.85 -43.94
N VAL A 51 -13.09 19.35 -43.36
CA VAL A 51 -13.27 19.38 -41.89
C VAL A 51 -13.53 17.98 -41.30
N LYS A 52 -14.14 17.07 -42.08
CA LYS A 52 -14.32 15.65 -41.70
C LYS A 52 -13.00 14.85 -41.65
N SER A 53 -11.90 15.39 -42.19
CA SER A 53 -10.58 14.75 -42.22
C SER A 53 -9.86 14.72 -40.86
N SER A 54 -10.31 15.51 -39.87
CA SER A 54 -9.69 15.54 -38.53
C SER A 54 -10.23 14.49 -37.54
N LYS A 55 -11.23 13.69 -37.91
CA LYS A 55 -11.60 12.47 -37.16
C LYS A 55 -10.61 11.35 -37.48
N VAL A 56 -9.38 11.51 -36.99
CA VAL A 56 -8.33 10.50 -37.08
C VAL A 56 -8.81 9.24 -36.33
N VAL A 57 -9.02 8.15 -37.08
CA VAL A 57 -8.81 6.72 -36.76
C VAL A 57 -8.88 6.31 -35.28
N TYR A 58 -10.04 6.48 -34.63
CA TYR A 58 -10.28 5.90 -33.28
C TYR A 58 -11.47 4.94 -33.21
N GLU A 59 -12.10 4.64 -34.34
CA GLU A 59 -13.23 3.72 -34.40
C GLU A 59 -12.75 2.28 -34.12
N GLY A 60 -13.37 1.60 -33.15
CA GLY A 60 -12.99 0.26 -32.71
C GLY A 60 -11.90 0.20 -31.62
N MET A 61 -11.30 1.32 -31.22
CA MET A 61 -10.27 1.33 -30.17
C MET A 61 -10.88 1.37 -28.77
N SER A 62 -10.21 0.71 -27.82
CA SER A 62 -10.61 0.80 -26.41
C SER A 62 -10.52 2.24 -25.91
N ARG A 63 -11.38 2.64 -24.97
CA ARG A 63 -11.31 3.99 -24.35
C ARG A 63 -9.90 4.30 -23.83
N ALA A 64 -9.21 3.30 -23.28
CA ALA A 64 -7.90 3.48 -22.70
C ALA A 64 -6.85 3.82 -23.77
N THR A 65 -6.89 3.10 -24.89
CA THR A 65 -6.01 3.32 -26.04
C THR A 65 -6.26 4.67 -26.68
N ARG A 66 -7.54 5.04 -26.87
CA ARG A 66 -7.91 6.36 -27.41
C ARG A 66 -7.37 7.51 -26.55
N LEU A 67 -7.45 7.39 -25.22
CA LEU A 67 -6.91 8.40 -24.30
C LEU A 67 -5.39 8.50 -24.37
N LEU A 68 -4.68 7.38 -24.60
CA LEU A 68 -3.24 7.40 -24.84
C LEU A 68 -2.90 8.06 -26.18
N CYS A 69 -3.61 7.76 -27.27
CA CYS A 69 -3.35 8.40 -28.54
C CYS A 69 -3.58 9.92 -28.50
N GLN A 70 -4.61 10.37 -27.75
CA GLN A 70 -4.96 11.80 -27.65
C GLN A 70 -4.03 12.61 -26.74
N HIS A 71 -3.53 12.02 -25.66
CA HIS A 71 -2.83 12.77 -24.61
C HIS A 71 -1.45 12.21 -24.27
N GLY A 72 -1.06 11.06 -24.84
CA GLY A 72 0.20 10.39 -24.58
C GLY A 72 0.47 10.18 -23.09
N ALA A 73 1.65 10.62 -22.67
CA ALA A 73 2.11 10.51 -21.29
C ALA A 73 1.24 11.27 -20.27
N GLU A 74 0.53 12.33 -20.69
CA GLU A 74 -0.30 13.13 -19.78
C GLU A 74 -1.51 12.34 -19.26
N ALA A 75 -2.02 11.39 -20.04
CA ALA A 75 -3.13 10.54 -19.61
C ALA A 75 -2.80 9.70 -18.35
N LEU A 76 -1.52 9.49 -18.09
CA LEU A 76 -1.01 8.65 -17.00
C LEU A 76 -0.71 9.43 -15.72
N LYS A 77 -0.57 10.76 -15.82
CA LYS A 77 -0.22 11.64 -14.71
C LYS A 77 -1.45 12.35 -14.16
N PRO A 78 -1.55 12.58 -12.83
CA PRO A 78 -2.57 13.46 -12.28
C PRO A 78 -2.36 14.90 -12.77
N GLN A 79 -3.44 15.63 -13.00
CA GLN A 79 -3.40 17.02 -13.48
C GLN A 79 -4.01 17.95 -12.42
N LYS A 80 -3.41 19.12 -12.19
CA LYS A 80 -3.97 20.14 -11.31
C LYS A 80 -4.86 21.07 -12.14
N VAL A 81 -6.16 21.12 -11.84
CA VAL A 81 -7.15 21.93 -12.56
C VAL A 81 -8.00 22.68 -11.54
N ASN A 82 -8.08 24.01 -11.65
CA ASN A 82 -8.82 24.89 -10.73
C ASN A 82 -8.47 24.60 -9.25
N ASP A 83 -7.17 24.57 -8.96
CA ASP A 83 -6.58 24.24 -7.65
C ASP A 83 -6.90 22.87 -7.05
N LYS A 84 -7.55 22.00 -7.83
CA LYS A 84 -7.86 20.63 -7.41
C LYS A 84 -7.06 19.63 -8.22
N TRP A 85 -6.44 18.67 -7.55
CA TRP A 85 -5.78 17.55 -8.20
C TRP A 85 -6.84 16.58 -8.75
N ARG A 86 -6.83 16.39 -10.06
CA ARG A 86 -7.63 15.39 -10.75
C ARG A 86 -6.82 14.10 -10.89
N PRO A 87 -7.47 12.93 -10.73
CA PRO A 87 -6.82 11.66 -10.98
C PRO A 87 -6.38 11.57 -12.45
N PRO A 88 -5.41 10.70 -12.78
CA PRO A 88 -5.02 10.46 -14.16
C PRO A 88 -6.21 9.99 -14.99
N ARG A 89 -6.22 10.32 -16.30
CA ARG A 89 -7.28 9.92 -17.24
C ARG A 89 -7.37 8.40 -17.35
N LEU A 90 -6.24 7.71 -17.15
CA LEU A 90 -6.13 6.25 -17.11
C LEU A 90 -5.88 5.76 -15.68
N SER A 91 -6.73 4.85 -15.22
CA SER A 91 -6.57 4.22 -13.92
C SER A 91 -5.32 3.32 -13.88
N ALA A 92 -4.71 3.17 -12.70
CA ALA A 92 -3.51 2.33 -12.52
C ALA A 92 -3.72 0.88 -13.02
N ARG A 93 -4.93 0.34 -12.89
CA ARG A 93 -5.29 -0.98 -13.42
C ARG A 93 -5.22 -1.03 -14.95
N GLN A 94 -5.74 -0.02 -15.64
CA GLN A 94 -5.69 0.06 -17.10
C GLN A 94 -4.26 0.21 -17.60
N GLN A 95 -3.45 1.02 -16.93
CA GLN A 95 -2.02 1.16 -17.22
C GLN A 95 -1.31 -0.20 -17.12
N ALA A 96 -1.49 -0.91 -16.00
CA ALA A 96 -0.90 -2.24 -15.82
C ALA A 96 -1.40 -3.27 -16.84
N LYS A 97 -2.68 -3.21 -17.24
CA LYS A 97 -3.22 -4.09 -18.29
C LYS A 97 -2.56 -3.82 -19.64
N MET A 98 -2.51 -2.56 -20.07
CA MET A 98 -1.92 -2.19 -21.37
C MET A 98 -0.41 -2.47 -21.42
N ARG A 99 0.29 -2.22 -20.33
CA ARG A 99 1.69 -2.60 -20.19
C ARG A 99 1.89 -4.11 -20.34
N LYS A 100 1.06 -4.93 -19.68
CA LYS A 100 1.13 -6.39 -19.79
C LYS A 100 0.83 -6.87 -21.21
N THR A 101 -0.19 -6.31 -21.88
CA THR A 101 -0.49 -6.68 -23.27
C THR A 101 0.66 -6.30 -24.21
N ALA A 102 1.27 -5.13 -24.04
CA ALA A 102 2.43 -4.72 -24.84
C ALA A 102 3.64 -5.65 -24.63
N ILE A 103 3.89 -6.11 -23.40
CA ILE A 103 4.95 -7.09 -23.11
C ILE A 103 4.65 -8.44 -23.78
N VAL A 104 3.41 -8.91 -23.71
CA VAL A 104 2.99 -10.17 -24.33
C VAL A 104 3.07 -10.11 -25.86
N GLU A 105 2.71 -8.97 -26.46
CA GLU A 105 2.71 -8.76 -27.90
C GLU A 105 4.09 -8.36 -28.46
N GLY A 106 5.09 -8.15 -27.60
CA GLY A 106 6.44 -7.71 -28.01
C GLY A 106 6.52 -6.25 -28.47
N THR A 107 5.52 -5.43 -28.17
CA THR A 107 5.44 -4.00 -28.53
C THR A 107 5.90 -3.07 -27.39
N PHE A 108 6.62 -3.60 -26.41
CA PHE A 108 7.17 -2.83 -25.30
C PHE A 108 8.46 -2.11 -25.73
N GLY A 109 8.47 -0.78 -25.72
CA GLY A 109 9.62 0.03 -26.11
C GLY A 109 9.21 1.38 -26.69
N GLU A 110 8.34 1.35 -27.70
CA GLU A 110 7.82 2.55 -28.38
C GLU A 110 6.30 2.47 -28.49
N PHE A 111 5.63 3.60 -28.34
CA PHE A 111 4.18 3.70 -28.51
C PHE A 111 3.85 4.30 -29.87
N ASP A 112 3.18 3.54 -30.72
CA ASP A 112 2.70 4.04 -32.01
C ASP A 112 1.33 4.69 -31.84
N SER A 113 1.26 6.01 -32.07
CA SER A 113 0.02 6.78 -31.97
C SER A 113 -1.00 6.46 -33.05
N ALA A 114 -0.56 5.97 -34.22
CA ALA A 114 -1.43 5.66 -35.34
C ALA A 114 -2.18 4.33 -35.13
N THR A 115 -1.48 3.29 -34.68
CA THR A 115 -2.08 1.98 -34.41
C THR A 115 -2.60 1.85 -32.96
N GLY A 116 -2.12 2.71 -32.06
CA GLY A 116 -2.42 2.64 -30.62
C GLY A 116 -1.83 1.41 -29.93
N LYS A 117 -0.80 0.82 -30.52
CA LYS A 117 -0.10 -0.35 -29.99
C LYS A 117 1.20 0.07 -29.32
N GLY A 118 1.60 -0.71 -28.33
CA GLY A 118 2.85 -0.55 -27.61
C GLY A 118 2.75 0.17 -26.28
N TRP A 119 3.90 0.28 -25.63
CA TRP A 119 4.04 0.93 -24.34
C TRP A 119 5.46 1.49 -24.22
N ASP A 120 5.57 2.79 -23.95
CA ASP A 120 6.87 3.45 -23.72
C ASP A 120 7.35 3.18 -22.28
N PRO A 121 8.54 2.59 -22.08
CA PRO A 121 9.13 2.39 -20.76
C PRO A 121 9.28 3.68 -19.94
N LYS A 122 9.39 4.85 -20.57
CA LYS A 122 9.46 6.16 -19.88
C LYS A 122 8.17 6.49 -19.12
N TRP A 123 7.07 5.83 -19.46
CA TRP A 123 5.79 5.96 -18.76
C TRP A 123 5.74 5.17 -17.45
N ASP A 124 6.63 4.18 -17.29
CA ASP A 124 6.74 3.45 -16.04
C ASP A 124 7.30 4.37 -14.96
N LYS A 125 6.72 4.30 -13.77
CA LYS A 125 7.28 4.95 -12.60
C LYS A 125 8.56 4.19 -12.24
N LEU A 126 9.68 4.90 -12.13
CA LEU A 126 10.89 4.35 -11.53
C LEU A 126 10.47 3.69 -10.21
N GLY A 127 10.80 2.41 -10.06
CA GLY A 127 10.51 1.68 -8.84
C GLY A 127 10.98 2.52 -7.66
N LYS A 128 10.18 2.60 -6.59
CA LYS A 128 10.66 3.24 -5.36
C LYS A 128 11.94 2.49 -5.00
N VAL A 129 13.10 3.11 -5.23
CA VAL A 129 14.35 2.69 -4.61
C VAL A 129 14.02 2.84 -3.14
N SER A 130 13.66 1.74 -2.50
CA SER A 130 13.30 1.77 -1.11
C SER A 130 14.60 2.16 -0.42
N GLY A 131 14.81 3.45 -0.16
CA GLY A 131 15.85 3.92 0.78
C GLY A 131 15.63 3.35 2.19
N PHE A 132 14.54 2.60 2.38
CA PHE A 132 14.29 1.68 3.48
C PHE A 132 15.09 0.36 3.42
N SER A 133 15.73 0.04 2.29
CA SER A 133 16.23 -1.31 2.00
C SER A 133 17.34 -1.78 2.94
N MET A 134 18.02 -0.90 3.66
CA MET A 134 18.96 -1.30 4.71
C MET A 134 18.98 -0.30 5.86
N ARG A 135 17.81 0.03 6.43
CA ARG A 135 17.83 0.66 7.75
C ARG A 135 18.43 -0.34 8.73
N HIS A 136 19.48 0.06 9.43
CA HIS A 136 20.06 -0.79 10.47
C HIS A 136 18.96 -1.17 11.48
N PRO A 137 18.95 -2.42 11.97
CA PRO A 137 17.95 -2.84 12.93
C PRO A 137 18.13 -2.04 14.23
N LYS A 138 17.01 -1.61 14.83
CA LYS A 138 16.97 -0.85 16.10
C LYS A 138 17.64 -1.58 17.29
N LEU A 139 17.94 -2.87 17.15
CA LEU A 139 18.40 -3.79 18.20
C LEU A 139 17.41 -3.91 19.38
N ARG A 140 17.49 -5.03 20.12
CA ARG A 140 16.65 -5.25 21.31
C ARG A 140 17.13 -4.38 22.48
N LYS A 141 16.27 -4.13 23.48
CA LYS A 141 16.62 -3.29 24.65
C LYS A 141 17.92 -3.72 25.34
N TYR A 142 18.10 -5.02 25.60
CA TYR A 142 19.30 -5.53 26.28
C TYR A 142 20.60 -5.39 25.47
N GLN A 143 20.50 -5.30 24.14
CA GLN A 143 21.64 -5.05 23.26
C GLN A 143 22.01 -3.57 23.30
N ARG A 144 21.00 -2.68 23.26
CA ARG A 144 21.18 -1.23 23.35
C ARG A 144 21.77 -0.78 24.70
N THR A 145 21.33 -1.38 25.80
CA THR A 145 21.77 -0.99 27.15
C THR A 145 22.87 -1.90 27.71
N ARG A 146 23.61 -2.62 26.85
CA ARG A 146 24.63 -3.57 27.32
C ARG A 146 25.78 -2.86 28.01
N GLU A 147 26.26 -1.79 27.39
CA GLU A 147 27.40 -0.99 27.86
C GLU A 147 27.07 -0.26 29.17
N ASP A 148 25.89 0.35 29.27
CA ASP A 148 25.45 1.02 30.50
C ASP A 148 25.37 0.06 31.69
N ARG A 149 24.90 -1.17 31.45
CA ARG A 149 24.88 -2.21 32.49
C ARG A 149 26.30 -2.63 32.90
N ALA A 150 27.23 -2.73 31.96
CA ALA A 150 28.62 -3.06 32.26
C ALA A 150 29.28 -1.98 33.13
N LYS A 151 29.17 -0.70 32.74
CA LYS A 151 29.65 0.45 33.53
C LYS A 151 29.08 0.47 34.95
N LYS A 152 27.78 0.15 35.10
CA LYS A 152 27.15 0.08 36.41
C LYS A 152 27.74 -1.04 37.28
N ILE A 153 28.09 -2.17 36.68
CA ILE A 153 28.71 -3.30 37.39
C ILE A 153 30.15 -2.93 37.80
N GLU A 154 30.93 -2.35 36.90
CA GLU A 154 32.30 -1.89 37.16
C GLU A 154 32.34 -0.94 38.36
N ASN A 155 31.52 0.11 38.37
CA ASN A 155 31.43 1.05 39.49
C ASN A 155 31.01 0.39 40.82
N LEU A 156 30.20 -0.68 40.76
CA LEU A 156 29.78 -1.41 41.97
C LEU A 156 30.90 -2.29 42.52
N VAL A 157 31.71 -2.87 41.64
CA VAL A 157 32.86 -3.71 41.99
C VAL A 157 33.98 -2.84 42.57
N GLU A 158 34.28 -1.70 41.95
CA GLU A 158 35.28 -0.75 42.45
C GLU A 158 34.95 -0.24 43.86
N GLY A 159 33.67 0.08 44.11
CA GLY A 159 33.21 0.52 45.43
C GLY A 159 32.90 -0.59 46.43
N MET A 160 33.25 -1.86 46.14
CA MET A 160 32.87 -3.01 46.96
C MET A 160 33.65 -3.06 48.27
N ASP A 161 34.97 -2.85 48.22
CA ASP A 161 35.85 -2.99 49.40
C ASP A 161 35.48 -1.98 50.49
N ALA A 162 35.26 -0.72 50.11
CA ALA A 162 34.82 0.31 51.05
C ALA A 162 33.48 -0.03 51.72
N LYS A 163 32.54 -0.65 50.99
CA LYS A 163 31.26 -1.09 51.57
C LYS A 163 31.42 -2.27 52.52
N ILE A 164 32.33 -3.19 52.20
CA ILE A 164 32.65 -4.32 53.08
C ILE A 164 33.24 -3.78 54.38
N GLU A 165 34.20 -2.86 54.31
CA GLU A 165 34.82 -2.27 55.49
C GLU A 165 33.80 -1.51 56.35
N ALA A 166 32.99 -0.65 55.73
CA ALA A 166 31.93 0.07 56.43
C ALA A 166 30.93 -0.88 57.11
N TYR A 167 30.54 -1.97 56.44
CA TYR A 167 29.64 -2.97 57.01
C TYR A 167 30.30 -3.72 58.18
N MET A 168 31.56 -4.13 58.04
CA MET A 168 32.28 -4.82 59.11
C MET A 168 32.49 -3.92 60.32
N GLN A 169 32.78 -2.63 60.11
CA GLN A 169 32.91 -1.65 61.17
C GLN A 169 31.57 -1.45 61.89
N ALA A 170 30.48 -1.23 61.15
CA ALA A 170 29.15 -1.12 61.73
C ALA A 170 28.75 -2.37 62.55
N LYS A 171 29.16 -3.57 62.10
CA LYS A 171 28.93 -4.82 62.84
C LYS A 171 29.76 -4.91 64.12
N ARG A 172 30.98 -4.38 64.14
CA ARG A 172 31.81 -4.29 65.35
C ARG A 172 31.22 -3.30 66.34
N ASP A 173 30.82 -2.12 65.88
CA ASP A 173 30.25 -1.06 66.71
C ASP A 173 28.89 -1.47 67.27
N ALA A 174 28.10 -2.23 66.51
CA ALA A 174 26.83 -2.79 66.96
C ALA A 174 27.01 -3.93 67.98
N LYS A 175 28.21 -4.49 68.13
CA LYS A 175 28.46 -5.52 69.14
C LYS A 175 28.46 -4.84 70.51
N PRO A 176 27.57 -5.23 71.44
CA PRO A 176 27.57 -4.62 72.76
C PRO A 176 28.89 -4.91 73.47
N GLU A 177 29.35 -3.95 74.27
CA GLU A 177 30.58 -4.08 75.04
C GLU A 177 30.56 -5.37 75.86
N SER A 178 31.67 -6.11 75.92
CA SER A 178 31.74 -7.31 76.74
C SER A 178 32.09 -6.98 78.18
N GLY A 179 31.60 -7.78 79.13
CA GLY A 179 32.03 -7.71 80.53
C GLY A 179 31.16 -6.83 81.44
N ILE A 180 31.79 -6.27 82.48
CA ILE A 180 31.12 -5.63 83.62
C ILE A 180 30.33 -4.39 83.20
N VAL A 181 30.85 -3.59 82.27
CA VAL A 181 30.22 -2.34 81.82
C VAL A 181 28.86 -2.58 81.16
N ASN A 182 28.76 -3.63 80.34
CA ASN A 182 27.49 -3.99 79.72
C ASN A 182 26.52 -4.64 80.73
N ALA A 183 27.01 -5.46 81.66
CA ALA A 183 26.18 -5.97 82.75
C ALA A 183 25.59 -4.83 83.62
N TYR A 184 26.41 -3.82 83.93
CA TYR A 184 26.00 -2.61 84.64
C TYR A 184 24.97 -1.78 83.85
N ASN A 185 25.24 -1.49 82.57
CA ASN A 185 24.33 -0.75 81.70
C ASN A 185 22.98 -1.47 81.53
N LYS A 186 22.99 -2.80 81.44
CA LYS A 186 21.77 -3.62 81.36
C LYS A 186 20.98 -3.62 82.67
N MET A 187 21.66 -3.62 83.82
CA MET A 187 21.04 -3.53 85.14
C MET A 187 20.41 -2.15 85.37
N MET A 188 21.14 -1.07 85.08
CA MET A 188 20.66 0.31 85.20
C MET A 188 19.51 0.60 84.22
N GLY A 189 19.57 0.03 83.01
CA GLY A 189 18.48 0.12 82.04
C GLY A 189 17.20 -0.61 82.45
N LYS A 190 17.29 -1.68 83.24
CA LYS A 190 16.13 -2.37 83.84
C LYS A 190 15.52 -1.57 84.99
N LEU A 191 16.34 -0.97 85.85
CA LEU A 191 15.89 -0.15 86.98
C LEU A 191 15.11 1.10 86.54
N LYS A 192 15.50 1.72 85.42
CA LYS A 192 14.79 2.89 84.86
C LYS A 192 13.48 2.56 84.12
N LYS A 193 13.19 1.28 83.89
CA LYS A 193 11.99 0.83 83.17
C LYS A 193 10.84 0.38 84.09
N ASN A 194 11.10 0.29 85.39
CA ASN A 194 10.10 0.09 86.44
C ASN A 194 9.71 1.44 87.03
#